data_AF-A0A949IDQ2-F1
#
_entry.id   AF-A0A949IDQ2-F1
#
_cell.length_a   1.000
_cell.length_b   1.000
_cell.length_c   1.000
_cell.angle_alpha   90.00
_cell.angle_beta   90.00
_cell.angle_gamma   90.00
#
_symmetry.space_group_name_H-M   'P 1'
#
loop_
_entity.id
_entity.type
_entity.pdbx_description
1 polymer ?
#
loop_
_entity_poly.entity_id
_entity_poly.type
_entity_poly.pdbx_seq_one_letter_code
_entity_poly.pdbx_strand_id
1 'polypeptide(L)' 'GNLAVGGKGVAQKLSPHDETIARALGPTLAQRGLLLVGLDVIGEYVTEINVTSPTCFQEITQQTGFDVPRMFIDALERAV' A
#
# COMPACT_ATOMS: atom_id res chain seq x y z
N GLY A 1 8.72 -11.66 7.07
CA GLY A 1 9.91 -10.94 7.57
C GLY A 1 10.02 -9.64 6.82
N ASN A 2 10.44 -8.55 7.48
CA ASN A 2 10.54 -7.23 6.85
C ASN A 2 11.64 -7.21 5.77
N LEU A 3 11.38 -6.57 4.63
CA LEU A 3 12.33 -6.38 3.53
C LEU A 3 13.64 -5.75 4.00
N ALA A 4 13.56 -4.79 4.93
CA ALA A 4 14.73 -4.07 5.44
C ALA A 4 15.75 -4.97 6.18
N VAL A 5 15.31 -6.14 6.68
CA VAL A 5 16.16 -7.11 7.39
C VAL A 5 16.40 -8.39 6.59
N GLY A 6 16.25 -8.34 5.26
CA GLY A 6 16.52 -9.47 4.37
C GLY A 6 15.32 -10.39 4.11
N GLY A 7 14.11 -9.96 4.44
CA GLY A 7 12.89 -10.63 4.01
C GLY A 7 12.76 -10.63 2.48
N LYS A 8 12.25 -11.72 1.91
CA LYS A 8 11.93 -11.78 0.47
C LYS A 8 10.51 -11.25 0.24
N GLY A 9 10.40 -10.13 -0.48
CA GLY A 9 9.12 -9.60 -0.93
C GLY A 9 8.61 -10.34 -2.14
N VAL A 10 7.38 -10.83 -2.07
CA VAL A 10 6.67 -11.44 -3.20
C VAL A 10 5.41 -10.63 -3.41
N ALA A 11 5.30 -9.97 -4.56
CA ALA A 11 4.09 -9.26 -4.95
C ALA A 11 2.95 -10.28 -5.15
N GLN A 12 1.81 -10.00 -4.54
CA GLN A 12 0.64 -10.87 -4.58
C GLN A 12 -0.62 -10.03 -4.79
N LYS A 13 -1.69 -10.68 -5.26
CA LYS A 13 -3.00 -10.04 -5.32
C LYS A 13 -3.51 -9.84 -3.89
N LEU A 14 -4.20 -8.72 -3.67
CA LEU A 14 -4.92 -8.49 -2.42
C LEU A 14 -5.95 -9.61 -2.21
N SER A 15 -6.03 -10.11 -0.98
CA SER A 15 -7.12 -10.97 -0.56
C SER A 15 -8.40 -10.14 -0.35
N PRO A 16 -9.59 -10.77 -0.30
CA PRO A 16 -10.83 -10.08 0.04
C PRO A 16 -10.76 -9.34 1.39
N HIS A 17 -9.96 -9.86 2.33
CA HIS A 17 -9.76 -9.24 3.63
C HIS A 17 -8.89 -7.98 3.54
N ASP A 18 -7.78 -8.04 2.80
CA ASP A 18 -6.93 -6.87 2.54
C ASP A 18 -7.74 -5.74 1.90
N GLU A 19 -8.61 -6.08 0.93
CA GLU A 19 -9.52 -5.12 0.31
C GLU A 19 -10.50 -4.52 1.32
N THR A 20 -11.03 -5.33 2.23
CA THR A 20 -11.96 -4.87 3.28
C THR A 20 -11.28 -3.88 4.21
N ILE A 21 -10.06 -4.18 4.67
CA ILE A 21 -9.23 -3.28 5.48
C ILE A 21 -8.99 -1.96 4.73
N ALA A 22 -8.52 -2.04 3.48
CA ALA A 22 -8.20 -0.86 2.68
C ALA A 22 -9.43 0.04 2.45
N ARG A 23 -10.60 -0.55 2.17
CA ARG A 23 -11.87 0.19 1.98
C ARG A 23 -12.37 0.82 3.29
N ALA A 24 -12.16 0.18 4.43
CA ALA A 24 -12.55 0.72 5.73
C ALA A 24 -11.66 1.90 6.16
N LEU A 25 -10.34 1.80 5.95
CA LEU A 25 -9.37 2.80 6.42
C LEU A 25 -9.19 3.97 5.43
N GLY A 26 -9.20 3.70 4.12
CA GLY A 26 -8.88 4.66 3.07
C GLY A 26 -9.60 6.00 3.21
N PRO A 27 -10.94 6.05 3.33
CA PRO A 27 -11.67 7.31 3.47
C PRO A 27 -11.26 8.12 4.69
N THR A 28 -11.07 7.46 5.84
CA THR A 28 -10.69 8.11 7.10
C THR A 28 -9.27 8.69 7.03
N LEU A 29 -8.34 7.97 6.41
CA LEU A 29 -6.95 8.43 6.25
C LEU A 29 -6.86 9.58 5.24
N ALA A 30 -7.58 9.50 4.13
CA ALA A 30 -7.64 10.57 3.14
C ALA A 30 -8.21 11.87 3.72
N GLN A 31 -9.27 11.80 4.54
CA GLN A 31 -9.83 12.96 5.25
C GLN A 31 -8.83 13.64 6.19
N ARG A 32 -7.79 12.92 6.65
CA ARG A 32 -6.70 13.45 7.48
C ARG A 32 -5.54 14.01 6.64
N GLY A 33 -5.67 14.07 5.32
CA GLY A 33 -4.62 14.54 4.41
C GLY A 33 -3.51 13.53 4.17
N LEU A 34 -3.71 12.26 4.53
CA LEU A 34 -2.75 11.19 4.28
C LEU A 34 -2.97 10.63 2.86
N LEU A 35 -2.23 11.19 1.90
CA LEU A 35 -2.39 10.90 0.47
C LEU A 35 -1.76 9.56 0.07
N LEU A 36 -0.69 9.13 0.76
CA LEU A 36 -0.01 7.87 0.53
C LEU A 36 0.26 7.17 1.87
N VAL A 37 -0.20 5.93 2.01
CA VAL A 37 -0.09 5.14 3.24
C VAL A 37 0.25 3.70 2.88
N GLY A 38 1.20 3.10 3.61
CA GLY A 38 1.47 1.67 3.60
C GLY A 38 0.75 0.99 4.77
N LEU A 39 0.11 -0.15 4.51
CA LEU A 39 -0.53 -0.98 5.53
C LEU A 39 0.22 -2.29 5.67
N ASP A 40 0.67 -2.59 6.90
CA ASP A 40 1.27 -3.87 7.21
C ASP A 40 0.20 -4.75 7.83
N VAL A 41 -0.06 -5.89 7.18
CA VAL A 41 -1.10 -6.84 7.57
C VAL A 41 -0.46 -8.22 7.78
N ILE A 42 -0.76 -8.86 8.91
CA ILE A 42 -0.35 -10.23 9.22
C ILE A 42 -1.61 -11.04 9.56
N GLY A 43 -1.92 -12.02 8.72
CA GLY A 43 -3.21 -12.73 8.80
C GLY A 43 -4.35 -11.73 8.59
N GLU A 44 -5.25 -11.63 9.58
CA GLU A 44 -6.43 -10.77 9.49
C GLU A 44 -6.25 -9.40 10.18
N TYR A 45 -5.04 -9.08 10.65
CA TYR A 45 -4.82 -7.93 11.53
C TYR A 45 -3.85 -6.92 10.91
N VAL A 46 -4.23 -5.64 10.97
CA VAL A 46 -3.32 -4.53 10.71
C VAL A 46 -2.36 -4.42 11.89
N THR A 47 -1.07 -4.53 11.62
CA THR A 47 -0.01 -4.43 12.63
C THR A 47 0.64 -3.04 12.64
N GLU A 48 0.70 -2.36 11.50
CA GLU A 48 1.33 -1.05 11.36
C GLU A 48 0.68 -0.21 10.24
N ILE A 49 0.69 1.11 10.41
CA ILE A 49 0.24 2.08 9.41
C ILE A 49 1.39 3.05 9.14
N ASN A 50 2.03 2.91 7.98
CA ASN A 50 3.19 3.69 7.56
C ASN A 50 2.78 4.93 6.78
N VAL A 51 2.92 6.12 7.39
CA VAL A 51 2.41 7.39 6.84
C VAL A 51 3.48 8.37 6.35
N THR A 52 4.76 8.12 6.64
CA THR A 52 5.84 9.07 6.35
C THR A 52 6.51 8.80 5.00
N SER A 53 6.97 7.57 4.78
CA SER A 53 7.69 7.16 3.57
C SER A 53 7.45 5.68 3.28
N PRO A 54 6.23 5.27 2.93
CA PRO A 54 5.94 3.88 2.57
C PRO A 54 6.67 3.49 1.27
N THR A 55 7.11 2.24 1.19
CA THR A 55 7.99 1.71 0.13
C THR A 55 7.25 0.68 -0.76
N CYS A 56 7.96 -0.28 -1.37
CA CYS A 56 7.43 -1.41 -2.15
C CYS A 56 6.91 -1.11 -3.58
N PHE A 57 6.88 0.14 -4.02
CA PHE A 57 6.46 0.48 -5.40
C PHE A 57 7.36 -0.20 -6.44
N GLN A 58 8.68 -0.15 -6.28
CA GLN A 58 9.61 -0.72 -7.25
C GLN A 58 9.47 -2.25 -7.34
N GLU A 59 9.36 -2.91 -6.20
CA GLU A 59 9.23 -4.36 -6.09
C GLU A 59 7.94 -4.84 -6.75
N ILE A 60 6.81 -4.17 -6.50
CA ILE A 60 5.53 -4.49 -7.13
C ILE A 60 5.63 -4.28 -8.64
N THR A 61 6.15 -3.14 -9.10
CA THR A 61 6.31 -2.86 -10.53
C THR A 61 7.19 -3.89 -11.22
N GLN A 62 8.34 -4.25 -10.64
CA GLN A 62 9.26 -5.23 -11.23
C GLN A 62 8.68 -6.64 -11.29
N GLN A 63 7.93 -7.04 -10.26
CA GLN A 63 7.40 -8.41 -10.17
C GLN A 63 6.10 -8.61 -10.95
N THR A 64 5.31 -7.55 -11.17
CA THR A 64 3.97 -7.65 -11.77
C THR A 64 3.82 -6.91 -13.09
N GLY A 65 4.73 -5.99 -13.40
CA GLY A 65 4.59 -5.04 -14.53
C GLY A 65 3.57 -3.93 -14.29
N PHE A 66 2.93 -3.87 -13.11
CA PHE A 66 1.98 -2.82 -12.77
C PHE A 66 2.70 -1.53 -12.37
N ASP A 67 2.45 -0.44 -13.08
CA ASP A 67 3.08 0.86 -12.83
C ASP A 67 2.43 1.56 -11.61
N VAL A 68 2.88 1.16 -10.42
CA VAL A 68 2.39 1.73 -9.15
C VAL A 68 2.60 3.24 -9.08
N PRO A 69 3.79 3.80 -9.41
CA PRO A 69 4.01 5.24 -9.38
C PRO A 69 3.04 6.00 -10.28
N ARG A 70 2.81 5.53 -11.51
CA ARG A 70 1.86 6.18 -12.42
C ARG A 70 0.45 6.13 -11.89
N MET A 71 -0.02 4.98 -11.40
CA MET A 71 -1.36 4.86 -10.82
C MET A 71 -1.56 5.85 -9.67
N PHE A 72 -0.56 6.00 -8.80
CA PHE A 72 -0.62 6.94 -7.69
C PHE A 72 -0.66 8.40 -8.16
N ILE A 73 0.20 8.80 -9.10
CA ILE A 73 0.21 10.16 -9.64
C ILE A 73 -1.10 10.47 -10.38
N ASP A 74 -1.59 9.57 -11.22
CA ASP A 74 -2.88 9.73 -11.92
C ASP A 74 -4.04 9.92 -10.93
N ALA A 75 -4.01 9.23 -9.78
CA ALA A 75 -5.02 9.40 -8.72
C ALA A 75 -4.87 10.74 -8.00
N LEU A 76 -3.63 11.16 -7.72
CA LEU A 76 -3.34 12.44 -7.07
C LEU A 76 -3.75 13.63 -7.94
N GLU A 77 -3.43 13.60 -9.23
CA GLU A 77 -3.79 14.64 -10.22
C GLU A 77 -5.31 14.80 -10.38
N ARG A 78 -6.09 13.74 -10.14
CA ARG A 78 -7.57 13.80 -10.17
C ARG A 78 -8.19 14.32 -8.88
N ALA A 79 -7.44 14.28 -7.78
CA ALA A 79 -7.91 14.70 -6.46
C ALA A 79 -7.65 16.20 -6.18
N VAL A 80 -6.83 16.85 -7.01
CA VAL A 80 -6.53 18.29 -7.01
C VAL A 80 -7.34 19.01 -8.07
#